data_AF-A0A8J5JW19-F1
#
_entry.id   AF-A0A8J5JW19-F1
#
_cell.length_a   1.000
_cell.length_b   1.000
_cell.length_c   1.000
_cell.angle_alpha   90.00
_cell.angle_beta   90.00
_cell.angle_gamma   90.00
#
_symmetry.space_group_name_H-M   'P 1'
#
loop_
_entity.id
_entity.type
_entity.pdbx_description
1 polymer ?
#
loop_
_entity_poly.entity_id
_entity_poly.type
_entity_poly.pdbx_seq_one_letter_code
_entity_poly.pdbx_strand_id
1 'polypeptide(L)'
;FLEWCELWRRPEVRVVVVGGTEGVEDVLLHHSLRNTIHTLYLTFHHLTFHSGQGPSPNTRLKKGSTMRALMEDNRQLLVYRRCLYCNGGKAQVRLLYRGDITSKIQREQMDNFMGQTFRVVVMPYPVVIEYEKGKEPGTPVAPQDSFTTRMLETIAKQLNF
;
A
#
# COMPACT_ATOMS: atom_id res chain seq x y z
N PHE A 1 9.49 -13.03 -0.71
CA PHE A 1 8.89 -12.35 0.46
C PHE A 1 7.54 -12.96 0.86
N LEU A 2 6.50 -12.93 0.02
CA LEU A 2 5.15 -13.43 0.39
C LEU A 2 5.10 -14.90 0.85
N GLU A 3 5.94 -15.77 0.28
CA GLU A 3 6.08 -17.17 0.71
C GLU A 3 6.57 -17.32 2.15
N TRP A 4 7.48 -16.45 2.59
CA TRP A 4 8.05 -16.48 3.95
C TRP A 4 7.01 -16.13 5.02
N CYS A 5 5.96 -15.41 4.65
CA CYS A 5 4.86 -15.11 5.55
C CYS A 5 3.95 -16.33 5.82
N GLU A 6 4.15 -17.43 5.10
CA GLU A 6 3.40 -18.70 5.18
C GLU A 6 1.87 -18.53 5.16
N LEU A 7 1.37 -17.51 4.44
CA LEU A 7 -0.05 -17.17 4.39
C LEU A 7 -0.91 -18.31 3.83
N TRP A 8 -0.33 -19.13 2.95
CA TRP A 8 -0.97 -20.31 2.38
C TRP A 8 -1.25 -21.41 3.42
N ARG A 9 -0.55 -21.44 4.57
CA ARG A 9 -0.81 -22.39 5.66
C ARG A 9 -1.92 -21.93 6.60
N ARG A 10 -2.35 -20.67 6.49
CA ARG A 10 -3.31 -20.05 7.39
C ARG A 10 -4.63 -19.88 6.65
N PRO A 11 -5.52 -20.89 6.70
CA PRO A 11 -6.87 -20.68 6.20
C PRO A 11 -7.50 -19.51 6.95
N GLU A 12 -8.40 -18.80 6.29
CA GLU A 12 -9.20 -17.73 6.91
C GLU A 12 -8.46 -16.44 7.27
N VAL A 13 -7.19 -16.31 6.90
CA VAL A 13 -6.46 -15.06 7.12
C VAL A 13 -6.94 -13.98 6.13
N ARG A 14 -7.12 -12.76 6.63
CA ARG A 14 -7.37 -11.57 5.83
C ARG A 14 -6.08 -10.78 5.74
N VAL A 15 -5.73 -10.29 4.55
CA VAL A 15 -4.41 -9.71 4.29
C VAL A 15 -4.57 -8.34 3.65
N VAL A 16 -3.83 -7.35 4.17
CA VAL A 16 -3.63 -6.07 3.50
C VAL A 16 -2.19 -6.03 3.03
N VAL A 17 -1.98 -5.87 1.72
CA VAL A 17 -0.67 -5.67 1.13
C VAL A 17 -0.49 -4.19 0.80
N VAL A 18 0.68 -3.65 1.11
CA VAL A 18 1.07 -2.28 0.71
C VAL A 18 2.28 -2.38 -0.21
N GLY A 19 2.23 -1.74 -1.37
CA GLY A 19 3.34 -1.72 -2.32
C GLY A 19 3.15 -0.77 -3.50
N GLY A 20 4.02 -0.89 -4.50
CA GLY A 20 3.99 -0.08 -5.72
C GLY A 20 2.84 -0.45 -6.66
N THR A 21 2.64 0.37 -7.70
CA THR A 21 1.60 0.13 -8.72
C THR A 21 1.97 -1.01 -9.67
N GLU A 22 3.27 -1.31 -9.80
CA GLU A 22 3.78 -2.41 -10.60
C GLU A 22 3.58 -3.74 -9.87
N GLY A 23 3.07 -4.76 -10.59
CA GLY A 23 2.92 -6.12 -10.05
C GLY A 23 1.74 -6.32 -9.09
N VAL A 24 0.76 -5.40 -9.04
CA VAL A 24 -0.47 -5.57 -8.23
C VAL A 24 -1.15 -6.92 -8.52
N GLU A 25 -1.26 -7.26 -9.81
CA GLU A 25 -1.89 -8.51 -10.25
C GLU A 25 -1.07 -9.73 -9.86
N ASP A 26 0.25 -9.69 -10.10
CA ASP A 26 1.16 -10.77 -9.72
C ASP A 26 1.12 -11.07 -8.22
N VAL A 27 1.05 -10.02 -7.40
CA VAL A 27 0.97 -10.15 -5.94
C VAL A 27 -0.38 -10.71 -5.52
N LEU A 28 -1.50 -10.13 -5.99
CA LEU A 28 -2.83 -10.54 -5.57
C LEU A 28 -3.19 -11.96 -6.05
N LEU A 29 -2.67 -12.38 -7.19
CA LEU A 29 -2.86 -13.73 -7.73
C LEU A 29 -1.79 -14.72 -7.27
N HIS A 30 -0.79 -14.27 -6.50
CA HIS A 30 0.27 -15.12 -5.99
C HIS A 30 -0.27 -16.33 -5.21
N HIS A 31 0.35 -17.49 -5.41
CA HIS A 31 -0.10 -18.75 -4.82
C HIS A 31 -0.04 -18.74 -3.28
N SER A 32 0.83 -17.92 -2.68
CA SER A 32 0.91 -17.73 -1.22
C SER A 32 -0.39 -17.19 -0.62
N LEU A 33 -1.24 -16.54 -1.42
CA LEU A 33 -2.51 -15.95 -0.98
C LEU A 33 -3.72 -16.85 -1.27
N ARG A 34 -3.51 -18.08 -1.79
CA ARG A 34 -4.60 -18.96 -2.25
C ARG A 34 -5.64 -19.29 -1.18
N ASN A 35 -5.26 -19.28 0.10
CA ASN A 35 -6.11 -19.67 1.23
C ASN A 35 -6.60 -18.46 2.06
N THR A 36 -6.37 -17.24 1.60
CA THR A 36 -6.81 -16.03 2.31
C THR A 36 -8.27 -15.72 1.97
N ILE A 37 -9.10 -15.34 2.96
CA ILE A 37 -10.52 -14.97 2.72
C ILE A 37 -10.60 -13.64 1.97
N HIS A 38 -9.82 -12.66 2.42
CA HIS A 38 -9.77 -11.33 1.84
C HIS A 38 -8.33 -10.93 1.63
N THR A 39 -8.06 -10.37 0.44
CA THR A 39 -6.79 -9.71 0.16
C THR A 39 -7.09 -8.33 -0.39
N LEU A 40 -6.58 -7.31 0.28
CA LEU A 40 -6.54 -5.94 -0.21
C LEU A 40 -5.11 -5.60 -0.63
N TYR A 41 -4.94 -4.84 -1.70
CA TYR A 41 -3.68 -4.25 -2.09
C TYR A 41 -3.84 -2.74 -2.16
N LEU A 42 -2.97 -2.01 -1.45
CA LEU A 42 -2.96 -0.56 -1.34
C LEU A 42 -1.74 -0.01 -2.06
N THR A 43 -1.95 0.95 -2.94
CA THR A 43 -0.86 1.62 -3.67
C THR A 43 -1.19 3.07 -4.03
N PHE A 44 -0.17 3.83 -4.42
CA PHE A 44 -0.28 5.23 -4.83
C PHE A 44 0.06 5.39 -6.31
N HIS A 45 -0.82 6.06 -7.05
CA HIS A 45 -0.80 6.11 -8.53
C HIS A 45 0.53 6.60 -9.15
N HIS A 46 1.40 7.31 -8.44
CA HIS A 46 2.55 7.99 -9.05
C HIS A 46 3.92 7.74 -8.42
N LEU A 47 4.04 6.78 -7.52
CA LEU A 47 5.35 6.34 -7.07
C LEU A 47 5.91 5.26 -8.01
N THR A 48 5.89 5.55 -9.32
CA THR A 48 6.66 4.81 -10.33
C THR A 48 8.10 5.28 -10.26
N PHE A 49 8.88 4.66 -9.39
CA PHE A 49 10.33 4.74 -9.51
C PHE A 49 10.77 3.62 -10.43
N HIS A 50 11.15 3.98 -11.66
CA HIS A 50 11.82 3.06 -12.57
C HIS A 50 13.01 2.42 -11.85
N SER A 51 12.84 1.16 -11.44
CA SER A 51 13.87 0.32 -10.83
C SER A 51 14.85 -0.12 -11.92
N GLY A 52 15.62 0.83 -12.47
CA GLY A 52 16.60 0.50 -13.51
C GLY A 52 17.23 1.67 -14.27
N GLN A 53 16.75 2.90 -14.10
CA GLN A 53 17.43 4.07 -14.67
C GLN A 53 17.80 5.02 -13.53
N GLY A 54 19.10 5.24 -13.36
CA GLY A 54 19.59 6.37 -12.58
C GLY A 54 18.91 7.66 -13.05
N PRO A 55 18.84 8.69 -12.19
CA PRO A 55 18.15 9.93 -12.50
C PRO A 55 18.59 10.46 -13.86
N SER A 56 17.64 10.57 -14.80
CA SER A 56 17.89 11.19 -16.09
C SER A 56 18.48 12.59 -15.85
N PRO A 57 19.63 12.95 -16.46
CA PRO A 57 20.37 14.17 -16.12
C PRO A 57 19.64 15.48 -16.48
N ASN A 58 18.44 15.40 -17.07
CA ASN A 58 17.69 16.57 -17.53
C ASN A 58 16.44 16.91 -16.72
N THR A 59 16.01 16.08 -15.76
CA THR A 59 15.00 16.51 -14.78
C THR A 59 15.72 17.23 -13.65
N ARG A 60 15.99 18.52 -13.84
CA ARG A 60 16.41 19.41 -12.76
C ARG A 60 15.29 19.42 -11.70
N LEU A 61 15.40 18.56 -10.69
CA LEU A 61 14.71 18.77 -9.42
C LEU A 61 15.04 20.19 -9.00
N LYS A 62 14.04 21.07 -9.00
CA LYS A 62 14.18 22.41 -8.45
C LYS A 62 14.64 22.23 -7.00
N LYS A 63 15.90 22.55 -6.71
CA LYS A 63 16.45 22.71 -5.36
C LYS A 63 15.49 23.64 -4.60
N GLY A 64 14.61 23.07 -3.77
CA GLY A 64 13.62 23.84 -3.00
C GLY A 64 12.18 23.39 -3.10
N SER A 65 11.80 22.44 -3.98
CA SER A 65 10.48 21.82 -3.86
C SER A 65 10.47 20.94 -2.60
N THR A 66 9.87 21.45 -1.53
CA THR A 66 9.64 20.72 -0.29
C THR A 66 8.96 19.39 -0.61
N MET A 67 9.38 18.32 0.06
CA MET A 67 8.82 16.97 -0.06
C MET A 67 7.27 16.97 0.04
N ARG A 68 6.73 17.95 0.78
CA ARG A 68 5.30 18.30 0.87
C ARG A 68 4.61 18.52 -0.50
N ALA A 69 5.29 19.14 -1.47
CA ALA A 69 4.75 19.39 -2.81
C ALA A 69 4.67 18.12 -3.66
N LEU A 70 5.64 17.20 -3.52
CA LEU A 70 5.56 15.85 -4.10
C LEU A 70 4.47 14.98 -3.45
N MET A 71 4.06 15.31 -2.23
CA MET A 71 2.98 14.64 -1.50
C MET A 71 1.60 15.27 -1.76
N GLU A 72 1.52 16.53 -2.18
CA GLU A 72 0.26 17.19 -2.54
C GLU A 72 -0.29 16.72 -3.89
N ASP A 73 0.57 16.42 -4.86
CA ASP A 73 0.16 15.86 -6.16
C ASP A 73 -0.14 14.35 -6.13
N ASN A 74 0.30 13.62 -5.09
CA ASN A 74 0.34 12.15 -5.08
C ASN A 74 -0.60 11.49 -4.06
N ARG A 75 -1.77 12.08 -3.81
CA ARG A 75 -2.74 11.54 -2.83
C ARG A 75 -3.65 10.45 -3.36
N GLN A 76 -3.55 10.07 -4.64
CA GLN A 76 -4.42 9.06 -5.22
C GLN A 76 -4.07 7.66 -4.69
N LEU A 77 -4.79 7.25 -3.66
CA LEU A 77 -4.85 5.90 -3.14
C LEU A 77 -5.67 5.04 -4.09
N LEU A 78 -5.09 3.90 -4.46
CA LEU A 78 -5.74 2.84 -5.19
C LEU A 78 -5.87 1.64 -4.26
N VAL A 79 -7.09 1.12 -4.14
CA VAL A 79 -7.38 -0.08 -3.37
C VAL A 79 -7.87 -1.16 -4.30
N TYR A 80 -7.13 -2.24 -4.37
CA TYR A 80 -7.48 -3.42 -5.14
C TYR A 80 -7.89 -4.55 -4.21
N ARG A 81 -8.71 -5.45 -4.73
CA ARG A 81 -9.11 -6.68 -4.05
C ARG A 81 -8.92 -7.88 -4.96
N ARG A 82 -8.48 -8.99 -4.37
CA ARG A 82 -8.58 -10.31 -4.99
C ARG A 82 -10.03 -10.82 -4.88
N CYS A 83 -10.61 -11.18 -6.01
CA CYS A 83 -11.85 -11.96 -6.09
C CYS A 83 -11.50 -13.39 -6.46
N LEU A 84 -11.79 -14.37 -5.60
CA LEU A 84 -11.47 -15.78 -5.85
C LEU A 84 -12.42 -16.43 -6.86
N TYR A 85 -13.69 -16.02 -6.86
CA TYR A 85 -14.75 -16.63 -7.66
C TYR A 85 -15.50 -15.57 -8.47
N CYS A 86 -14.79 -14.84 -9.33
CA CYS A 86 -15.40 -13.88 -10.25
C CYS A 86 -15.55 -14.50 -11.65
N ASN A 87 -16.42 -13.92 -12.49
CA ASN A 87 -16.55 -14.23 -13.94
C ASN A 87 -16.40 -15.72 -14.29
N GLY A 88 -17.33 -16.55 -13.84
CA GLY A 88 -17.31 -18.00 -14.12
C GLY A 88 -16.32 -18.79 -13.26
N GLY A 89 -16.06 -18.36 -12.02
CA GLY A 89 -15.23 -19.09 -11.06
C GLY A 89 -13.72 -18.86 -11.20
N LYS A 90 -13.30 -17.85 -11.97
CA LYS A 90 -11.89 -17.49 -12.14
C LYS A 90 -11.46 -16.44 -11.11
N ALA A 91 -10.25 -16.58 -10.60
CA ALA A 91 -9.66 -15.56 -9.75
C ALA A 91 -9.31 -14.31 -10.58
N GLN A 92 -9.67 -13.13 -10.09
CA GLN A 92 -9.41 -11.85 -10.75
C GLN A 92 -9.07 -10.75 -9.73
N VAL A 93 -8.44 -9.70 -10.21
CA VAL A 93 -8.19 -8.47 -9.46
C VAL A 93 -9.23 -7.43 -9.82
N ARG A 94 -9.78 -6.76 -8.81
CA ARG A 94 -10.76 -5.68 -8.98
C ARG A 94 -10.30 -4.43 -8.26
N LEU A 95 -10.33 -3.29 -8.95
CA LEU A 95 -10.20 -1.98 -8.33
C LEU A 95 -11.48 -1.67 -7.55
N LEU A 96 -11.36 -1.47 -6.25
CA LEU A 96 -12.47 -1.10 -5.36
C LEU A 96 -12.53 0.41 -5.13
N TYR A 97 -11.37 1.06 -5.07
CA TYR A 97 -11.33 2.48 -4.78
C TYR A 97 -10.19 3.17 -5.53
N ARG A 98 -10.50 4.36 -6.02
CA ARG A 98 -9.56 5.33 -6.55
C ARG A 98 -9.97 6.70 -6.04
N GLY A 99 -9.09 7.34 -5.28
CA GLY A 99 -9.37 8.67 -4.76
C GLY A 99 -8.31 9.15 -3.80
N ASP A 100 -8.55 10.31 -3.20
CA ASP A 100 -7.68 10.83 -2.14
C ASP A 100 -7.79 9.92 -0.89
N ILE A 101 -6.70 9.73 -0.16
CA ILE A 101 -6.75 9.02 1.13
C ILE A 101 -7.69 9.69 2.15
N THR A 102 -7.88 11.00 2.02
CA THR A 102 -8.76 11.80 2.88
C THR A 102 -10.22 11.75 2.45
N SER A 103 -10.54 11.37 1.20
CA SER A 103 -11.93 11.21 0.79
C SER A 103 -12.53 9.94 1.37
N LYS A 104 -13.81 10.02 1.76
CA LYS A 104 -14.53 8.89 2.33
C LYS A 104 -14.64 7.77 1.31
N ILE A 105 -14.09 6.60 1.63
CA ILE A 105 -14.33 5.38 0.86
C ILE A 105 -15.81 5.00 1.01
N GLN A 106 -16.50 4.80 -0.11
CA GLN A 106 -17.90 4.36 -0.10
C GLN A 106 -18.00 2.96 0.49
N ARG A 107 -18.83 2.81 1.54
CA ARG A 107 -18.92 1.59 2.34
C ARG A 107 -19.58 0.42 1.62
N GLU A 108 -20.46 0.69 0.65
CA GLU A 108 -21.24 -0.32 -0.09
C GLU A 108 -20.37 -1.36 -0.83
N GLN A 109 -19.10 -1.03 -1.12
CA GLN A 109 -18.16 -1.99 -1.73
C GLN A 109 -17.31 -2.76 -0.70
N MET A 110 -17.49 -2.45 0.58
CA MET A 110 -16.62 -2.79 1.72
C MET A 110 -17.39 -3.44 2.88
N ASP A 111 -18.68 -3.72 2.73
CA ASP A 111 -19.59 -4.18 3.80
C ASP A 111 -19.12 -5.46 4.52
N ASN A 112 -18.22 -6.24 3.91
CA ASN A 112 -17.67 -7.47 4.49
C ASN A 112 -16.41 -7.28 5.36
N PHE A 113 -15.95 -6.04 5.58
CA PHE A 113 -14.71 -5.79 6.33
C PHE A 113 -14.94 -5.31 7.77
N MET A 114 -16.17 -4.97 8.14
CA MET A 114 -16.49 -4.36 9.43
C MET A 114 -16.14 -5.27 10.63
N GLY A 115 -15.21 -4.81 11.47
CA GLY A 115 -14.78 -5.46 12.71
C GLY A 115 -13.84 -6.66 12.51
N GLN A 116 -13.31 -6.86 11.31
CA GLN A 116 -12.48 -8.03 11.00
C GLN A 116 -11.01 -7.72 11.19
N THR A 117 -10.24 -8.61 11.83
CA THR A 117 -8.79 -8.43 11.95
C THR A 117 -8.08 -8.75 10.64
N PHE A 118 -7.23 -7.83 10.17
CA PHE A 118 -6.36 -8.04 9.02
C PHE A 118 -4.90 -8.19 9.43
N ARG A 119 -4.20 -9.07 8.72
CA ARG A 119 -2.75 -9.16 8.78
C ARG A 119 -2.16 -8.23 7.73
N VAL A 120 -1.44 -7.21 8.17
CA VAL A 120 -0.76 -6.27 7.27
C VAL A 120 0.58 -6.86 6.84
N VAL A 121 0.80 -6.90 5.54
CA VAL A 121 2.03 -7.34 4.89
C VAL A 121 2.56 -6.18 4.06
N VAL A 122 3.59 -5.51 4.58
CA VAL A 122 4.23 -4.40 3.87
C VAL A 122 5.32 -4.98 2.98
N MET A 123 5.20 -4.80 1.67
CA MET A 123 6.30 -5.16 0.77
C MET A 123 7.43 -4.13 0.94
N PRO A 124 8.71 -4.53 0.79
CA PRO A 124 9.82 -3.60 0.79
C PRO A 124 9.64 -2.62 -0.37
N TYR A 125 9.05 -1.50 -0.02
CA TYR A 125 8.71 -0.39 -0.86
C TYR A 125 9.35 0.82 -0.19
N PRO A 126 9.93 1.79 -0.93
CA PRO A 126 10.51 2.96 -0.31
C PRO A 126 9.41 3.74 0.42
N VAL A 127 9.26 3.45 1.72
CA VAL A 127 8.44 4.22 2.62
C VAL A 127 9.18 5.53 2.81
N VAL A 128 8.51 6.65 2.58
CA VAL A 128 9.01 7.94 3.02
C VAL A 128 8.99 7.90 4.55
N ILE A 129 10.13 7.58 5.15
CA ILE A 129 10.34 7.64 6.60
C ILE A 129 10.94 9.01 6.86
N GLU A 130 10.17 9.86 7.55
CA GLU A 130 10.69 11.10 8.07
C GLU A 130 11.50 10.79 9.33
N TYR A 131 12.78 11.16 9.31
CA TYR A 131 13.67 11.05 10.45
C TYR A 131 13.76 12.40 11.14
N GLU A 132 13.68 12.41 12.48
CA GLU A 132 14.04 13.62 13.23
C GLU A 132 15.52 13.89 13.04
N LYS A 133 15.85 14.98 12.35
CA LYS A 133 17.25 15.41 12.24
C LYS A 133 17.72 15.90 13.59
N GLY A 134 18.70 15.21 14.15
CA GLY A 134 19.45 15.71 15.30
C GLY A 134 20.11 17.05 14.98
N LYS A 135 20.26 17.89 16.00
CA LYS A 135 20.87 19.24 15.87
C LYS A 135 22.38 19.17 15.60
N GLU A 136 23.01 18.02 15.86
CA GLU A 136 24.45 17.83 15.75
C GLU A 136 24.80 16.67 14.80
N PRO A 137 25.94 16.75 14.08
CA PRO A 137 26.44 15.63 13.29
C PRO A 137 26.69 14.41 14.17
N GLY A 138 26.16 13.25 13.78
CA GLY A 138 26.35 11.99 14.51
C GLY A 138 25.32 11.70 15.60
N THR A 139 24.32 12.56 15.81
CA THR A 139 23.20 12.23 16.71
C THR A 139 22.35 11.07 16.17
N PRO A 140 21.92 10.11 17.00
CA PRO A 140 20.99 9.07 16.59
C PRO A 140 19.70 9.68 16.03
N VAL A 141 19.35 9.30 14.80
CA VAL A 141 18.09 9.70 14.15
C VAL A 141 16.98 8.74 14.57
N ALA A 142 15.94 9.25 15.21
CA ALA A 142 14.72 8.48 15.48
C ALA A 142 13.74 8.63 14.31
N PRO A 143 13.12 7.55 13.81
CA PRO A 143 12.01 7.66 12.86
C PRO A 143 10.84 8.36 13.56
N GLN A 144 10.43 9.51 13.03
CA GLN A 144 9.43 10.38 13.66
C GLN A 144 8.02 9.85 13.47
N ASP A 145 7.74 9.36 12.25
CA ASP A 145 6.48 8.76 11.86
C ASP A 145 6.67 8.05 10.51
N SER A 146 5.97 6.94 10.29
CA SER A 146 5.98 6.29 8.98
C SER A 146 4.69 6.63 8.26
N PHE A 147 4.82 7.17 7.04
CA PHE A 147 3.66 7.44 6.20
C PHE A 147 2.74 6.21 6.05
N THR A 148 3.34 5.02 5.97
CA THR A 148 2.61 3.74 5.97
C THR A 148 1.75 3.55 7.22
N THR A 149 2.23 3.91 8.41
CA THR A 149 1.47 3.81 9.65
C THR A 149 0.26 4.75 9.63
N ARG A 150 0.45 6.05 9.36
CA ARG A 150 -0.65 7.03 9.26
C ARG A 150 -1.68 6.65 8.21
N MET A 151 -1.20 6.14 7.07
CA MET A 151 -2.05 5.65 6.00
C MET A 151 -2.90 4.47 6.49
N LEU A 152 -2.27 3.45 7.07
CA LEU A 152 -2.97 2.26 7.54
C LEU A 152 -3.97 2.61 8.63
N GLU A 153 -3.64 3.50 9.56
CA GLU A 153 -4.59 3.98 10.56
C GLU A 153 -5.78 4.72 9.95
N THR A 154 -5.53 5.56 8.94
CA THR A 154 -6.60 6.30 8.24
C THR A 154 -7.52 5.35 7.50
N ILE A 155 -6.95 4.38 6.78
CA ILE A 155 -7.70 3.39 6.02
C ILE A 155 -8.44 2.43 6.95
N ALA A 156 -7.81 1.97 8.03
CA ALA A 156 -8.44 1.13 9.04
C ALA A 156 -9.64 1.83 9.69
N LYS A 157 -9.54 3.13 10.01
CA LYS A 157 -10.67 3.93 10.52
C LYS A 157 -11.81 4.06 9.50
N GLN A 158 -11.49 4.25 8.22
CA GLN A 158 -12.50 4.41 7.18
C GLN A 158 -13.20 3.09 6.82
N LEU A 159 -12.43 2.01 6.74
CA LEU A 159 -12.88 0.67 6.37
C LEU A 159 -13.34 -0.17 7.58
N ASN A 160 -13.14 0.34 8.80
CA ASN A 160 -13.57 -0.25 10.06
C ASN A 160 -13.03 -1.67 10.28
N PHE A 161 -11.71 -1.86 10.20
CA PHE A 161 -11.03 -3.15 10.41
C PHE A 161 -9.81 -3.04 11.33
#